data_AF-A0A0A0F0J3-F1
#
_entry.id   AF-A0A0A0F0J3-F1
#
_cell.length_a   1.000
_cell.length_b   1.000
_cell.length_c   1.000
_cell.angle_alpha   90.00
_cell.angle_beta   90.00
_cell.angle_gamma   90.00
#
_symmetry.space_group_name_H-M   'P 1'
#
loop_
_entity.id
_entity.type
_entity.pdbx_description
1 polymer ?
#
loop_
_entity_poly.entity_id
_entity_poly.type
_entity_poly.pdbx_seq_one_letter_code
_entity_poly.pdbx_strand_id
1 'polypeptide(L)'
;MPTAALLRALQADDVDLALNLRLLDCTGCGDCSRACGSGVPVAQTLIAARDERRRALAARERFRARALRLERRAAERAAKRMPAVHAETVVVTPQPTTLSSGAAAALARAKARAAERHKP
;
A
#
# COMPACT_ATOMS: atom_id res chain seq x y z
N MET A 1 -18.19 18.71 25.02
CA MET A 1 -18.42 18.15 23.66
C MET A 1 -19.91 18.16 23.36
N PRO A 2 -20.38 18.73 22.24
CA PRO A 2 -21.80 18.75 21.88
C PRO A 2 -22.23 17.38 21.30
N THR A 3 -22.53 16.42 22.18
CA THR A 3 -22.83 15.02 21.84
C THR A 3 -24.03 14.87 20.90
N ALA A 4 -25.06 15.70 21.05
CA ALA A 4 -26.24 15.69 20.19
C ALA A 4 -25.92 16.09 18.73
N ALA A 5 -25.08 17.12 18.54
CA ALA A 5 -24.65 17.53 17.21
C ALA A 5 -23.79 16.45 16.55
N LEU A 6 -22.94 15.79 17.34
CA LEU A 6 -22.07 14.73 16.87
C LEU A 6 -22.87 13.48 16.47
N LEU A 7 -23.88 13.09 17.25
CA LEU A 7 -24.78 12.00 16.90
C LEU A 7 -25.56 12.30 15.60
N ARG A 8 -26.04 13.53 15.42
CA ARG A 8 -26.73 13.95 14.20
C ARG A 8 -25.82 13.90 12.97
N ALA A 9 -24.57 14.36 13.12
CA ALA A 9 -23.57 14.27 12.05
C ALA A 9 -23.33 12.82 11.63
N LEU A 10 -23.19 11.90 12.61
CA LEU A 10 -23.04 10.47 12.34
C LEU A 10 -24.29 9.85 11.69
N GLN A 11 -25.49 10.26 12.09
CA GLN A 11 -26.75 9.80 11.47
C GLN A 11 -26.93 10.29 10.04
N ALA A 12 -26.34 11.45 9.70
CA ALA A 12 -26.33 12.01 8.36
C ALA A 12 -25.13 11.54 7.52
N ASP A 13 -24.33 10.60 8.03
CA ASP A 13 -23.06 10.16 7.43
C ASP A 13 -22.05 11.29 7.15
N ASP A 14 -22.19 12.44 7.83
CA ASP A 14 -21.28 13.57 7.75
C ASP A 14 -20.09 13.37 8.70
N VAL A 15 -19.15 12.54 8.23
CA VAL A 15 -17.94 12.19 8.98
C VAL A 15 -17.04 13.40 9.18
N ASP A 16 -17.00 14.34 8.24
CA ASP A 16 -16.14 15.52 8.34
C ASP A 16 -16.63 16.47 9.44
N LEU A 17 -17.93 16.70 9.53
CA LEU A 17 -18.52 17.41 10.65
C LEU A 17 -18.29 16.66 11.96
N ALA A 18 -18.46 15.34 12.00
CA ALA A 18 -18.20 14.55 13.21
C ALA A 18 -16.74 14.68 13.68
N LEU A 19 -15.77 14.72 12.75
CA LEU A 19 -14.36 14.97 13.05
C LEU A 19 -14.12 16.39 13.59
N ASN A 20 -14.71 17.40 12.97
CA ASN A 20 -14.64 18.79 13.44
C ASN A 20 -15.22 18.95 14.85
N LEU A 21 -16.26 18.17 15.17
CA LEU A 21 -16.84 18.06 16.50
C LEU A 21 -16.03 17.18 17.47
N ARG A 22 -14.80 16.81 17.11
CA ARG A 22 -13.83 16.08 17.93
C ARG A 22 -14.25 14.64 18.25
N LEU A 23 -14.87 13.93 17.30
CA LEU A 23 -15.20 12.49 17.41
C LEU A 23 -14.01 11.64 17.92
N LEU A 24 -12.80 11.96 17.47
CA LEU A 24 -11.59 11.19 17.82
C LEU A 24 -11.16 11.31 19.28
N ASP A 25 -11.64 12.32 20.00
CA ASP A 25 -11.36 12.58 21.41
C ASP A 25 -12.31 11.85 22.36
N CYS A 26 -13.37 11.21 21.83
CA CYS A 26 -14.31 10.48 22.66
C CYS A 26 -13.54 9.43 23.48
N THR A 27 -13.60 9.54 24.81
CA THR A 27 -12.91 8.62 25.74
C THR A 27 -13.72 7.37 26.04
N GLY A 28 -15.02 7.39 25.77
CA GLY A 28 -15.95 6.31 26.10
C GLY A 28 -16.43 6.31 27.55
N CYS A 29 -16.35 7.45 28.26
CA CYS A 29 -16.77 7.58 29.67
C CYS A 29 -18.26 7.28 29.93
N GLY A 30 -19.11 7.28 28.90
CA GLY A 30 -20.53 6.96 29.02
C GLY A 30 -21.43 8.08 29.55
N ASP A 31 -20.89 9.28 29.84
CA ASP A 31 -21.68 10.42 30.36
C ASP A 31 -22.83 10.79 29.44
N CYS A 32 -22.61 10.71 28.13
CA CYS A 32 -23.63 11.01 27.12
C CYS A 32 -24.82 10.04 27.15
N SER A 33 -24.61 8.76 27.49
CA SER A 33 -25.70 7.80 27.65
C SER A 33 -26.45 8.02 28.97
N ARG A 34 -25.75 8.38 30.06
CA ARG A 34 -26.39 8.69 31.36
C ARG A 34 -27.23 9.96 31.30
N ALA A 35 -26.76 10.99 30.59
CA ALA A 35 -27.46 12.25 30.45
C ALA A 35 -28.71 12.15 29.54
N CYS A 36 -28.78 11.14 28.68
CA CYS A 36 -29.88 10.99 27.73
C CYS A 36 -31.01 10.13 28.32
N GLY A 37 -32.10 10.76 28.75
CA GLY A 37 -33.27 10.07 29.31
C GLY A 37 -34.05 9.18 28.32
N SER A 38 -33.65 9.12 27.05
CA SER A 38 -34.31 8.31 26.02
C SER A 38 -33.85 6.85 25.97
N GLY A 39 -32.84 6.47 26.76
CA GLY A 39 -32.29 5.11 26.78
C GLY A 39 -31.47 4.73 25.53
N VAL A 40 -31.19 5.68 24.64
CA VAL A 40 -30.37 5.44 23.44
C VAL A 40 -28.91 5.20 23.83
N PRO A 41 -28.23 4.18 23.26
CA PRO A 41 -26.84 3.86 23.58
C PRO A 41 -25.84 4.81 22.89
N VAL A 42 -25.94 6.12 23.15
CA VAL A 42 -25.15 7.17 22.48
C VAL A 42 -23.66 6.89 22.56
N ALA A 43 -23.15 6.55 23.75
CA ALA A 43 -21.74 6.27 23.96
C ALA A 43 -21.22 5.15 23.05
N GLN A 44 -22.01 4.08 22.89
CA GLN A 44 -21.64 2.93 22.06
C GLN A 44 -21.52 3.35 20.59
N THR A 45 -22.46 4.15 20.10
CA THR A 45 -22.42 4.68 18.73
C THR A 45 -21.18 5.53 18.49
N LEU A 46 -20.83 6.41 19.44
CA LEU A 46 -19.65 7.27 19.31
C LEU A 46 -18.35 6.47 19.35
N ILE A 47 -18.25 5.48 20.23
CA ILE A 47 -17.08 4.59 20.34
C ILE A 47 -16.90 3.81 19.02
N ALA A 48 -17.98 3.22 18.50
CA ALA A 48 -17.93 2.46 17.26
C ALA A 48 -17.48 3.33 16.08
N ALA A 49 -18.04 4.54 15.93
CA ALA A 49 -17.67 5.48 14.89
C ALA A 49 -16.21 5.94 15.02
N ARG A 50 -15.76 6.26 16.24
CA ARG A 50 -14.36 6.61 16.55
C ARG A 50 -13.41 5.49 16.13
N ASP A 51 -13.71 4.26 16.51
CA ASP A 51 -12.82 3.12 16.30
C ASP A 51 -12.78 2.69 14.84
N GLU A 52 -13.91 2.72 14.13
CA GLU A 52 -13.95 2.57 12.67
C GLU A 52 -13.07 3.63 12.00
N ARG A 53 -13.21 4.91 12.41
CA ARG A 53 -12.40 5.98 11.82
C ARG A 53 -10.92 5.82 12.09
N ARG A 54 -10.52 5.44 13.31
CA ARG A 54 -9.13 5.14 13.65
C ARG A 54 -8.58 3.98 12.81
N ARG A 55 -9.36 2.91 12.62
CA ARG A 55 -8.98 1.78 11.74
C ARG A 55 -8.77 2.23 10.30
N ALA A 56 -9.66 3.06 9.76
CA ALA A 56 -9.55 3.59 8.41
C ALA A 56 -8.31 4.48 8.23
N LEU A 57 -8.00 5.34 9.21
CA LEU A 57 -6.79 6.19 9.18
C LEU A 57 -5.51 5.36 9.22
N ALA A 58 -5.44 4.38 10.13
CA ALA A 58 -4.29 3.47 10.20
C ALA A 58 -4.11 2.67 8.89
N ALA A 59 -5.21 2.26 8.24
CA ALA A 59 -5.15 1.60 6.93
C ALA A 59 -4.56 2.52 5.85
N ARG A 60 -4.97 3.80 5.83
CA ARG A 60 -4.42 4.81 4.90
C ARG A 60 -2.93 5.04 5.14
N GLU A 61 -2.49 5.10 6.39
CA GLU A 61 -1.07 5.22 6.74
C GLU A 61 -0.25 4.02 6.26
N ARG A 62 -0.73 2.79 6.48
CA ARG A 62 -0.08 1.57 5.96
C ARG A 62 0.06 1.60 4.44
N PHE A 63 -0.99 2.06 3.74
CA PHE A 63 -0.97 2.20 2.29
C PHE A 63 0.08 3.21 1.83
N ARG A 64 0.10 4.42 2.42
CA ARG A 64 1.09 5.46 2.13
C ARG A 64 2.51 4.97 2.38
N ALA A 65 2.75 4.31 3.52
CA ALA A 65 4.05 3.74 3.84
C ALA A 65 4.49 2.67 2.83
N ARG A 66 3.56 1.86 2.32
CA ARG A 66 3.83 0.89 1.26
C ARG A 66 4.18 1.58 -0.06
N ALA A 67 3.43 2.62 -0.44
CA ALA A 67 3.67 3.38 -1.67
C ALA A 67 5.09 3.96 -1.68
N LEU A 68 5.50 4.65 -0.60
CA LEU A 68 6.85 5.20 -0.45
C LEU A 68 7.94 4.14 -0.58
N ARG A 69 7.74 2.93 0.00
CA ARG A 69 8.70 1.83 -0.15
C ARG A 69 8.80 1.33 -1.59
N LEU A 70 7.69 1.26 -2.31
CA LEU A 70 7.67 0.82 -3.71
C LEU A 70 8.32 1.86 -4.62
N GLU A 71 8.03 3.14 -4.41
CA GLU A 71 8.66 4.26 -5.12
C GLU A 71 10.18 4.25 -4.93
N ARG A 72 10.67 4.09 -3.69
CA ARG A 72 12.11 3.98 -3.41
C ARG A 72 12.76 2.81 -4.17
N ARG A 73 12.14 1.64 -4.14
CA ARG A 73 12.62 0.45 -4.87
C ARG A 73 12.55 0.63 -6.39
N ALA A 74 11.58 1.40 -6.90
CA ALA A 74 11.49 1.72 -8.32
C ALA A 74 12.62 2.67 -8.74
N ALA A 75 12.89 3.72 -7.94
CA ALA A 75 13.98 4.65 -8.15
C ALA A 75 15.36 3.97 -8.10
N GLU A 76 15.61 3.11 -7.10
CA GLU A 76 16.85 2.32 -7.01
C GLU A 76 17.06 1.42 -8.24
N ARG A 77 15.99 0.78 -8.73
CA ARG A 77 16.06 -0.04 -9.96
C ARG A 77 16.26 0.79 -11.21
N ALA A 78 15.65 1.98 -11.30
CA ALA A 78 15.85 2.90 -12.41
C ALA A 78 17.30 3.41 -12.46
N ALA A 79 17.86 3.81 -11.31
CA ALA A 79 19.25 4.25 -11.20
C ALA A 79 20.25 3.15 -11.63
N LYS A 80 20.02 1.89 -11.22
CA LYS A 80 20.84 0.74 -11.68
C LYS A 80 20.69 0.42 -13.17
N ARG A 81 19.57 0.80 -13.79
CA ARG A 81 19.28 0.58 -15.21
C ARG A 81 19.74 1.72 -16.09
N MET A 82 20.11 2.87 -15.52
CA MET A 82 20.77 3.92 -16.31
C MET A 82 22.09 3.31 -16.80
N PRO A 83 22.26 3.09 -18.11
CA PRO A 83 23.56 2.70 -18.62
C PRO A 83 24.55 3.80 -18.22
N ALA A 84 25.77 3.43 -17.86
CA ALA A 84 26.87 4.36 -17.73
C ALA A 84 27.11 4.99 -19.12
N VAL A 85 26.32 6.00 -19.44
CA VAL A 85 26.58 6.88 -20.56
C VAL A 85 27.80 7.68 -20.13
N HIS A 86 28.92 7.44 -20.83
CA HIS A 86 30.19 8.16 -20.73
C HIS A 86 31.16 7.69 -19.64
N ALA A 87 31.80 6.54 -19.86
CA ALA A 87 33.24 6.39 -19.64
C ALA A 87 33.73 5.08 -20.26
N GLU A 88 33.74 4.99 -21.60
CA GLU A 88 34.82 4.34 -22.33
C GLU A 88 34.57 4.53 -23.82
N THR A 89 35.23 5.54 -24.38
CA THR A 89 35.76 5.44 -25.75
C THR A 89 36.81 4.32 -25.76
N VAL A 90 36.38 3.07 -25.61
CA VAL A 90 37.16 1.93 -26.07
C VAL A 90 36.70 1.69 -27.49
N VAL A 91 37.65 1.82 -28.40
CA VAL A 91 37.54 1.44 -29.80
C VAL A 91 36.95 0.03 -29.87
N VAL A 92 35.66 -0.09 -30.18
CA VAL A 92 34.99 -1.37 -30.41
C VAL A 92 35.38 -1.83 -31.81
N THR A 93 36.40 -2.68 -31.91
CA THR A 93 36.51 -3.64 -33.00
C THR A 93 35.29 -4.57 -32.95
N PRO A 94 34.65 -4.91 -34.08
CA PRO A 94 33.44 -5.74 -34.09
C PRO A 94 33.80 -7.18 -33.70
N GLN A 95 33.62 -7.52 -32.42
CA GLN A 95 33.64 -8.91 -31.95
C GLN A 95 32.22 -9.47 -32.02
N PRO A 96 31.99 -10.61 -32.71
CA PRO A 96 30.69 -11.25 -32.74
C PRO A 96 30.23 -11.60 -31.32
N THR A 97 29.04 -11.14 -30.96
CA THR A 97 28.37 -11.41 -29.68
C THR A 97 28.08 -12.91 -29.55
N THR A 98 29.08 -13.68 -29.10
CA THR A 98 28.89 -15.07 -28.72
C THR A 98 28.22 -15.11 -27.35
N LEU A 99 27.15 -15.90 -27.24
CA LEU A 99 26.50 -16.18 -25.96
C LEU A 99 27.55 -16.73 -24.99
N SER A 100 27.51 -16.31 -23.73
CA SER A 100 28.41 -16.84 -22.71
C SER A 100 28.33 -18.37 -22.68
N SER A 101 29.48 -19.04 -22.49
CA SER A 101 29.62 -20.50 -22.64
C SER A 101 28.58 -21.30 -21.85
N GLY A 102 28.16 -20.80 -20.68
CA GLY A 102 27.08 -21.39 -19.88
C GLY A 102 25.69 -21.31 -20.51
N ALA A 103 25.35 -20.20 -21.19
CA ALA A 103 24.08 -20.03 -21.88
C ALA A 103 24.00 -20.91 -23.14
N ALA A 104 25.10 -21.05 -23.87
CA ALA A 104 25.20 -21.95 -25.02
C ALA A 104 25.01 -23.43 -24.60
N ALA A 105 25.63 -23.85 -23.50
CA ALA A 105 25.48 -25.20 -22.96
C ALA A 105 24.05 -25.52 -22.48
N ALA A 106 23.34 -24.53 -21.91
CA ALA A 106 21.95 -24.69 -21.50
C ALA A 106 21.01 -24.87 -22.71
N LEU A 107 21.21 -24.08 -23.77
CA LEU A 107 20.47 -24.19 -25.03
C LEU A 107 20.71 -25.55 -25.72
N ALA A 108 21.95 -26.04 -25.73
CA ALA A 108 22.29 -27.35 -26.30
C ALA A 108 21.56 -28.49 -25.57
N ARG A 109 21.54 -28.47 -24.23
CA ARG A 109 20.79 -29.45 -23.42
C ARG A 109 19.28 -29.37 -23.64
N ALA A 110 18.73 -28.17 -23.80
CA ALA A 110 17.32 -27.97 -24.08
C ALA A 110 16.94 -28.53 -25.47
N LYS A 111 17.78 -28.30 -26.49
CA LYS A 111 17.58 -28.84 -27.83
C LYS A 111 17.67 -30.36 -27.87
N ALA A 112 18.61 -30.97 -27.16
CA ALA A 112 18.72 -32.43 -27.07
C ALA A 112 17.46 -33.07 -26.45
N ARG A 113 16.95 -32.51 -25.35
CA ARG A 113 15.69 -32.96 -24.73
C ARG A 113 14.48 -32.78 -25.64
N ALA A 114 14.45 -31.72 -26.44
CA ALA A 114 13.38 -31.49 -27.40
C ALA A 114 13.41 -32.50 -28.55
N ALA A 115 14.60 -32.86 -29.05
CA ALA A 115 14.77 -33.87 -30.10
C ALA A 115 14.39 -35.28 -29.62
N GLU A 116 14.72 -35.65 -28.37
CA GLU A 116 14.30 -36.93 -27.78
C GLU A 116 12.77 -37.04 -27.62
N ARG A 117 12.09 -35.93 -27.31
CA ARG A 117 10.62 -35.90 -27.20
C ARG A 117 9.90 -35.91 -28.54
N HIS A 118 10.60 -35.68 -29.65
CA HIS A 118 10.04 -35.58 -31.00
C HIS A 118 10.44 -36.75 -31.91
N LYS A 119 11.01 -37.81 -31.34
CA LYS A 119 11.28 -39.05 -32.05
C LYS A 119 9.97 -39.87 -32.11
N PRO A 120 9.50 -40.26 -33.32
CA PRO A 120 8.24 -40.99 -33.49
C PRO A 120 8.28 -42.40 -32.88
#